data_AF-A0A7V7MPK5-F1
#
_entry.id   AF-A0A7V7MPK5-F1
#
_cell.length_a   1.000
_cell.length_b   1.000
_cell.length_c   1.000
_cell.angle_alpha   90.00
_cell.angle_beta   90.00
_cell.angle_gamma   90.00
#
_symmetry.space_group_name_H-M   'P 1'
#
loop_
_entity.id
_entity.type
_entity.pdbx_description
1 polymer ?
#
loop_
_entity_poly.entity_id
_entity_poly.type
_entity_poly.pdbx_seq_one_letter_code
_entity_poly.pdbx_strand_id
1 'polypeptide(L)'
;MANGKRLARAGGTAPRTVTKSMRLPWSQGVAFAAGIAVVGLLAFKPSLGIHLFWNVLIPVAPALILFFPGLWRNLCPLGYTSLLLQKFSVGGNRKLSSRANDRFVFLGVLVLFTLIPLRHLVFDLHGPWTAALLLILGLSAAIIGNFFAMKSGWCSGLCPVHPVEKLYGIRPVKAAPNGHCEECRSCVQICPDSTPAMDP
;
A
#
# COMPACT_ATOMS: atom_id res chain seq x y z
N MET A 1 18.05 49.31 1.68
CA MET A 1 19.32 48.69 1.28
C MET A 1 19.31 47.23 1.73
N ALA A 2 19.75 46.33 0.87
CA ALA A 2 19.49 44.90 0.85
C ALA A 2 20.35 44.06 1.83
N ASN A 3 19.81 42.91 2.28
CA ASN A 3 20.37 41.55 2.16
C ASN A 3 19.67 40.63 3.19
N GLY A 4 19.08 39.48 2.86
CA GLY A 4 19.50 38.52 1.85
C GLY A 4 20.34 37.41 2.50
N LYS A 5 19.75 36.53 3.32
CA LYS A 5 20.38 35.24 3.69
C LYS A 5 19.40 34.07 3.50
N ARG A 6 19.59 33.46 2.33
CA ARG A 6 19.22 32.14 1.84
C ARG A 6 18.90 31.13 2.96
N LEU A 7 17.66 30.66 2.96
CA LEU A 7 17.32 29.34 3.49
C LEU A 7 18.03 28.30 2.61
N ALA A 8 18.89 27.52 3.24
CA ALA A 8 19.76 26.54 2.62
C ALA A 8 18.95 25.50 1.82
N ARG A 9 19.26 25.40 0.52
CA ARG A 9 19.03 24.21 -0.28
C ARG A 9 19.87 23.06 0.29
N ALA A 10 19.24 22.15 1.01
CA ALA A 10 19.72 20.78 1.21
C ALA A 10 18.75 19.84 0.49
N GLY A 11 19.13 18.91 -0.38
CA GLY A 11 20.39 18.62 -1.04
C GLY A 11 20.03 17.76 -2.25
N GLY A 12 20.74 17.96 -3.37
CA GLY A 12 20.67 17.04 -4.51
C GLY A 12 21.38 15.74 -4.14
N THR A 13 20.65 14.76 -3.62
CA THR A 13 21.16 13.41 -3.44
C THR A 13 21.03 12.65 -4.75
N ALA A 14 22.14 12.09 -5.23
CA ALA A 14 22.17 11.08 -6.29
C ALA A 14 21.07 10.02 -6.09
N PRO A 15 20.53 9.42 -7.17
CA PRO A 15 19.50 8.40 -7.06
C PRO A 15 20.02 7.24 -6.20
N ARG A 16 19.42 7.05 -5.01
CA ARG A 16 19.69 5.87 -4.19
C ARG A 16 19.07 4.68 -4.92
N THR A 17 19.90 3.81 -5.48
CA THR A 17 19.48 2.52 -6.00
C THR A 17 18.98 1.66 -4.84
N VAL A 18 17.76 1.14 -4.98
CA VAL A 18 17.17 0.26 -3.97
C VAL A 18 17.35 -1.16 -4.47
N THR A 19 17.93 -2.05 -3.65
CA THR A 19 18.17 -3.43 -4.03
C THR A 19 16.85 -4.13 -4.38
N LYS A 20 16.65 -4.43 -5.67
CA LYS A 20 15.49 -5.19 -6.15
C LYS A 20 15.81 -6.67 -6.12
N SER A 21 14.96 -7.46 -5.46
CA SER A 21 15.05 -8.92 -5.53
C SER A 21 14.43 -9.43 -6.83
N MET A 22 15.21 -10.17 -7.62
CA MET A 22 14.79 -10.75 -8.89
C MET A 22 13.71 -11.84 -8.76
N ARG A 23 13.50 -12.40 -7.55
CA ARG A 23 12.44 -13.39 -7.27
C ARG A 23 11.09 -12.78 -6.91
N LEU A 24 11.07 -11.49 -6.54
CA LEU A 24 9.85 -10.80 -6.11
C LEU A 24 8.81 -10.48 -7.20
N PRO A 25 9.12 -10.23 -8.49
CA PRO A 25 8.08 -9.86 -9.46
C PRO A 25 7.06 -10.98 -9.71
N TRP A 26 7.49 -12.24 -9.67
CA TRP A 26 6.58 -13.40 -9.78
C TRP A 26 5.62 -13.49 -8.59
N SER A 27 6.12 -13.25 -7.37
CA SER A 27 5.27 -13.25 -6.18
C SER A 27 4.21 -12.15 -6.19
N GLN A 28 4.50 -10.99 -6.81
CA GLN A 28 3.52 -9.92 -7.01
C GLN A 28 2.41 -10.34 -7.98
N GLY A 29 2.78 -10.96 -9.10
CA GLY A 29 1.82 -11.47 -10.07
C GLY A 29 0.92 -12.56 -9.49
N VAL A 30 1.50 -13.50 -8.74
CA VAL A 30 0.75 -14.56 -8.04
C VAL A 30 -0.20 -13.96 -7.00
N ALA A 31 0.26 -13.01 -6.17
CA ALA A 31 -0.60 -12.38 -5.17
C ALA A 31 -1.72 -11.54 -5.81
N PHE A 32 -1.44 -10.88 -6.94
CA PHE A 32 -2.45 -10.15 -7.70
C PHE A 32 -3.50 -11.10 -8.30
N ALA A 33 -3.06 -12.19 -8.93
CA ALA A 33 -3.95 -13.22 -9.46
C ALA A 33 -4.80 -13.87 -8.35
N ALA A 34 -4.20 -14.15 -7.18
CA ALA A 34 -4.92 -14.63 -6.02
C ALA A 34 -5.97 -13.62 -5.54
N GLY A 35 -5.66 -12.31 -5.54
CA GLY A 35 -6.61 -11.25 -5.24
C GLY A 35 -7.81 -11.25 -6.20
N ILE A 36 -7.56 -11.35 -7.51
CA ILE A 36 -8.61 -11.46 -8.53
C ILE A 36 -9.45 -12.73 -8.33
N ALA A 37 -8.81 -13.86 -8.03
CA ALA A 37 -9.50 -15.12 -7.74
C ALA A 37 -10.41 -14.99 -6.52
N VAL A 38 -9.95 -14.35 -5.44
CA VAL A 38 -10.77 -14.08 -4.24
C VAL A 38 -11.98 -13.20 -4.57
N VAL A 39 -11.80 -12.14 -5.36
CA VAL A 39 -12.91 -11.28 -5.81
C VAL A 39 -13.92 -12.09 -6.66
N GLY A 40 -13.42 -12.93 -7.58
CA GLY A 40 -14.27 -13.82 -8.37
C GLY A 40 -15.03 -14.83 -7.50
N LEU A 41 -14.38 -15.44 -6.52
CA LEU A 41 -15.02 -16.36 -5.58
C LEU A 41 -16.08 -15.65 -4.74
N LEU A 42 -15.83 -14.43 -4.27
CA LEU A 42 -16.82 -13.64 -3.54
C LEU A 42 -18.06 -13.29 -4.38
N ALA A 43 -17.88 -13.08 -5.69
CA ALA A 43 -18.97 -12.77 -6.61
C ALA A 43 -19.78 -14.01 -7.05
N PHE A 44 -19.11 -15.11 -7.40
CA PHE A 44 -19.75 -16.30 -8.00
C PHE A 44 -20.03 -17.43 -6.99
N LYS A 45 -19.25 -17.54 -5.90
CA LYS A 45 -19.44 -18.54 -4.82
C LYS A 45 -19.29 -17.87 -3.44
N PRO A 46 -20.29 -17.07 -3.02
CA PRO A 46 -20.19 -16.19 -1.85
C PRO A 46 -19.79 -16.89 -0.55
N SER A 47 -20.31 -18.09 -0.29
CA SER A 47 -20.00 -18.85 0.93
C SER A 47 -18.52 -19.21 1.04
N LEU A 48 -17.93 -19.76 -0.03
CA LEU A 48 -16.51 -20.09 -0.08
C LEU A 48 -15.64 -18.83 -0.04
N GLY A 49 -16.04 -17.78 -0.77
CA GLY A 49 -15.33 -16.51 -0.82
C GLY A 49 -15.25 -15.82 0.54
N ILE A 50 -16.37 -15.74 1.27
CA ILE A 50 -16.44 -15.17 2.62
C ILE A 50 -15.52 -15.92 3.57
N HIS A 51 -15.58 -17.26 3.59
CA HIS A 51 -14.72 -18.06 4.45
C HIS A 51 -13.23 -17.86 4.13
N LEU A 52 -12.84 -17.91 2.85
CA LEU A 52 -11.44 -17.69 2.47
C LEU A 52 -10.96 -16.28 2.80
N PHE A 53 -11.78 -15.26 2.56
CA PHE A 53 -11.38 -13.88 2.83
C PHE A 53 -11.35 -13.57 4.33
N TRP A 54 -12.44 -13.82 5.05
CA TRP A 54 -12.59 -13.40 6.45
C TRP A 54 -11.94 -14.34 7.47
N ASN A 55 -11.90 -15.66 7.20
CA ASN A 55 -11.33 -16.63 8.14
C ASN A 55 -9.88 -16.98 7.84
N VAL A 56 -9.39 -16.73 6.61
CA VAL A 56 -8.00 -17.02 6.23
C VAL A 56 -7.23 -15.73 5.93
N LEU A 57 -7.66 -14.94 4.94
CA LEU A 57 -6.87 -13.78 4.50
C LEU A 57 -6.76 -12.69 5.58
N ILE A 58 -7.88 -12.33 6.22
CA ILE A 58 -7.95 -11.24 7.20
C ILE A 58 -7.16 -11.53 8.48
N PRO A 59 -7.06 -12.77 9.01
CA PRO A 59 -6.13 -13.08 10.10
C PRO A 59 -4.67 -13.16 9.66
N VAL A 60 -4.40 -13.67 8.46
CA VAL A 60 -3.04 -13.82 7.93
C VAL A 60 -2.40 -12.47 7.63
N ALA A 61 -3.16 -11.48 7.15
CA ALA A 61 -2.65 -10.17 6.79
C ALA A 61 -2.01 -9.39 7.99
N PRO A 62 -2.67 -9.22 9.15
CA PRO A 62 -2.07 -8.64 10.35
C PRO A 62 -0.87 -9.43 10.86
N ALA A 63 -0.91 -10.77 10.80
CA ALA A 63 0.24 -11.59 11.16
C ALA A 63 1.45 -11.28 10.25
N LEU A 64 1.23 -11.16 8.94
CA LEU A 64 2.28 -10.74 8.00
C LEU A 64 2.76 -9.32 8.27
N ILE A 65 1.89 -8.38 8.63
CA ILE A 65 2.27 -7.01 8.98
C ILE A 65 3.15 -7.00 10.24
N LEU A 66 2.82 -7.81 11.24
CA LEU A 66 3.54 -7.90 12.50
C LEU A 66 4.96 -8.48 12.31
N PHE A 67 5.08 -9.59 11.58
CA PHE A 67 6.37 -10.28 11.44
C PHE A 67 7.21 -9.79 10.25
N PHE A 68 6.55 -9.49 9.12
CA PHE A 68 7.18 -9.22 7.82
C PHE A 68 6.50 -8.06 7.05
N PRO A 69 6.48 -6.83 7.59
CA PRO A 69 5.80 -5.69 6.95
C PRO A 69 6.35 -5.35 5.55
N GLY A 70 7.64 -5.62 5.29
CA GLY A 70 8.22 -5.51 3.95
C GLY A 70 7.62 -6.50 2.96
N LEU A 71 7.34 -7.75 3.39
CA LEU A 71 6.71 -8.75 2.54
C LEU A 71 5.26 -8.38 2.24
N TRP A 72 4.51 -7.92 3.24
CA TRP A 72 3.15 -7.42 3.07
C TRP A 72 3.05 -6.32 2.00
N ARG A 73 3.90 -5.29 2.09
CA ARG A 73 3.96 -4.19 1.09
C ARG A 73 4.26 -4.67 -0.32
N ASN A 74 5.03 -5.75 -0.45
CA ASN A 74 5.37 -6.33 -1.75
C ASN A 74 4.23 -7.20 -2.31
N LEU A 75 3.54 -7.98 -1.48
CA LEU A 75 2.46 -8.88 -1.88
C LEU A 75 1.09 -8.20 -2.01
N CYS A 76 0.90 -7.02 -1.44
CA CYS A 76 -0.39 -6.34 -1.43
C CYS A 76 -0.93 -6.12 -2.86
N PRO A 77 -2.08 -6.72 -3.23
CA PRO A 77 -2.63 -6.57 -4.58
C PRO A 77 -3.07 -5.13 -4.86
N LEU A 78 -3.60 -4.42 -3.87
CA LEU A 78 -3.99 -3.00 -4.00
C LEU A 78 -2.78 -2.07 -4.15
N GLY A 79 -1.66 -2.41 -3.52
CA GLY A 79 -0.39 -1.70 -3.73
C GLY A 79 0.11 -1.91 -5.15
N TYR A 80 0.05 -3.14 -5.66
CA TYR A 80 0.42 -3.47 -7.03
C TYR A 80 -0.45 -2.73 -8.06
N THR A 81 -1.79 -2.69 -7.89
CA THR A 81 -2.67 -1.96 -8.81
C THR A 81 -2.39 -0.46 -8.84
N SER A 82 -2.11 0.16 -7.68
CA SER A 82 -1.76 1.59 -7.64
C SER A 82 -0.46 1.94 -8.37
N LEU A 83 0.45 0.98 -8.48
CA LEU A 83 1.77 1.17 -9.11
C LEU A 83 1.83 0.64 -10.54
N LEU A 84 0.80 -0.07 -11.00
CA LEU A 84 0.78 -0.76 -12.29
C LEU A 84 1.01 0.21 -13.45
N LEU A 85 0.25 1.32 -13.50
CA LEU A 85 0.38 2.35 -14.55
C LEU A 85 1.76 3.02 -14.56
N GLN A 86 2.39 3.17 -13.39
CA GLN A 86 3.71 3.77 -13.27
C GLN A 86 4.82 2.82 -13.72
N LYS A 87 4.64 1.49 -13.59
CA LYS A 87 5.54 0.50 -14.21
C LYS A 87 5.51 0.56 -15.74
N PHE A 88 4.36 0.93 -16.32
CA PHE A 88 4.22 1.20 -17.75
C PHE A 88 4.60 2.64 -18.15
N SER A 89 5.21 3.42 -17.24
CA SER A 89 5.62 4.82 -17.48
C SER A 89 4.48 5.80 -17.79
N VAL A 90 3.22 5.45 -17.54
CA VAL A 90 2.03 6.28 -17.83
C VAL A 90 1.50 7.01 -16.59
N GLY A 91 2.01 6.73 -15.39
CA GLY A 91 1.47 7.30 -14.16
C GLY A 91 2.08 8.65 -13.72
N GLY A 92 1.36 9.32 -12.84
CA GLY A 92 1.66 10.68 -12.39
C GLY A 92 2.91 10.82 -11.54
N ASN A 93 3.58 11.97 -11.67
CA ASN A 93 4.81 12.29 -10.93
C ASN A 93 4.59 13.36 -9.84
N ARG A 94 3.34 13.64 -9.46
CA ARG A 94 3.03 14.65 -8.45
C ARG A 94 3.32 14.10 -7.06
N LYS A 95 4.21 14.76 -6.33
CA LYS A 95 4.46 14.45 -4.93
C LYS A 95 3.33 15.02 -4.07
N LEU A 96 2.85 14.24 -3.12
CA LEU A 96 1.86 14.70 -2.15
C LEU A 96 2.51 15.72 -1.20
N SER A 97 1.87 16.88 -1.01
CA SER A 97 2.32 17.84 0.01
C SER A 97 2.06 17.27 1.41
N SER A 98 2.84 17.68 2.42
CA SER A 98 2.68 17.17 3.79
C SER A 98 1.24 17.29 4.29
N ARG A 99 0.62 18.46 4.11
CA ARG A 99 -0.78 18.70 4.53
C ARG A 99 -1.79 17.83 3.79
N ALA A 100 -1.57 17.56 2.50
CA ALA A 100 -2.44 16.68 1.74
C ALA A 100 -2.27 15.22 2.17
N ASN A 101 -1.04 14.81 2.49
CA ASN A 101 -0.75 13.50 3.04
C ASN A 101 -1.46 13.28 4.38
N ASP A 102 -1.42 14.26 5.29
CA ASP A 102 -2.10 14.16 6.59
C ASP A 102 -3.61 13.98 6.42
N ARG A 103 -4.22 14.71 5.47
CA ARG A 103 -5.65 14.52 5.13
C ARG A 103 -5.93 13.13 4.56
N PHE A 104 -5.07 12.60 3.70
CA PHE A 104 -5.26 11.28 3.10
C PHE A 104 -5.13 10.18 4.14
N VAL A 105 -4.15 10.29 5.05
CA VAL A 105 -4.00 9.37 6.17
C VAL A 105 -5.20 9.44 7.10
N PHE A 106 -5.69 10.65 7.42
CA PHE A 106 -6.90 10.81 8.23
C PHE A 106 -8.12 10.17 7.57
N LEU A 107 -8.31 10.37 6.26
CA LEU A 107 -9.36 9.67 5.49
C LEU A 107 -9.18 8.15 5.54
N GLY A 108 -7.96 7.64 5.40
CA GLY A 108 -7.67 6.21 5.53
C GLY A 108 -8.05 5.65 6.91
N VAL A 109 -7.79 6.41 7.99
CA VAL A 109 -8.21 6.07 9.35
C VAL A 109 -9.74 6.03 9.45
N LEU A 110 -10.44 7.05 8.96
CA LEU A 110 -11.91 7.07 8.96
C LEU A 110 -12.50 5.88 8.19
N VAL A 111 -11.93 5.55 7.03
CA VAL A 111 -12.33 4.36 6.25
C VAL A 111 -12.09 3.09 7.05
N LEU A 112 -10.93 2.92 7.70
CA LEU A 112 -10.66 1.77 8.55
C LEU A 112 -11.70 1.64 9.69
N PHE A 113 -11.91 2.72 10.45
CA PHE A 113 -12.88 2.73 11.55
C PHE A 113 -14.32 2.51 11.10
N THR A 114 -14.65 2.86 9.86
CA THR A 114 -15.96 2.57 9.26
C THR A 114 -16.07 1.11 8.82
N LEU A 115 -15.02 0.55 8.21
CA LEU A 115 -15.02 -0.83 7.71
C LEU A 115 -15.05 -1.88 8.83
N ILE A 116 -14.47 -1.59 10.00
CA ILE A 116 -14.45 -2.51 11.15
C ILE A 116 -15.87 -2.90 11.62
N PRO A 117 -16.79 -1.97 11.97
CA PRO A 117 -18.16 -2.33 12.35
C PRO A 117 -18.96 -2.86 11.15
N LEU A 118 -18.74 -2.30 9.95
CA LEU A 118 -19.46 -2.69 8.75
C LEU A 118 -19.14 -4.12 8.29
N ARG A 119 -18.00 -4.66 8.74
CA ARG A 119 -17.64 -6.08 8.58
C ARG A 119 -18.78 -7.00 8.99
N HIS A 120 -19.22 -6.90 10.25
CA HIS A 120 -20.21 -7.83 10.82
C HIS A 120 -21.63 -7.51 10.37
N LEU A 121 -21.91 -6.26 10.00
CA LEU A 121 -23.25 -5.82 9.62
C LEU A 121 -23.60 -6.10 8.15
N VAL A 122 -22.62 -6.04 7.23
CA VAL A 122 -22.89 -6.10 5.80
C VAL A 122 -21.98 -7.11 5.10
N PHE A 123 -20.68 -7.05 5.34
CA PHE A 123 -19.70 -7.76 4.52
C PHE A 123 -19.58 -9.26 4.82
N ASP A 124 -19.82 -9.66 6.07
CA ASP A 124 -19.79 -11.08 6.47
C ASP A 124 -21.06 -11.83 6.02
N LEU A 125 -22.17 -11.12 5.85
CA LEU A 125 -23.45 -11.69 5.43
C LEU A 125 -23.55 -11.86 3.90
N HIS A 126 -22.84 -11.02 3.14
CA HIS A 126 -22.98 -10.96 1.69
C HIS A 126 -21.62 -10.85 0.97
N GLY A 127 -21.23 -11.95 0.31
CA GLY A 127 -20.00 -12.02 -0.48
C GLY A 127 -19.90 -10.96 -1.58
N PRO A 128 -20.95 -10.69 -2.37
CA PRO A 128 -20.90 -9.68 -3.43
C PRO A 128 -20.61 -8.25 -2.93
N TRP A 129 -21.07 -7.89 -1.73
CA TRP A 129 -20.76 -6.58 -1.14
C TRP A 129 -19.28 -6.47 -0.74
N THR A 130 -18.69 -7.57 -0.25
CA THR A 130 -17.23 -7.63 -0.01
C THR A 130 -16.45 -7.55 -1.33
N ALA A 131 -16.90 -8.23 -2.39
CA ALA A 131 -16.30 -8.10 -3.72
C ALA A 131 -16.36 -6.66 -4.23
N ALA A 132 -17.52 -6.00 -4.12
CA ALA A 132 -17.72 -4.62 -4.50
C ALA A 132 -16.78 -3.68 -3.71
N LEU A 133 -16.65 -3.88 -2.40
CA LEU A 133 -15.70 -3.12 -1.57
C LEU A 133 -14.26 -3.26 -2.09
N LEU A 134 -13.80 -4.49 -2.35
CA LEU A 134 -12.45 -4.74 -2.86
C LEU A 134 -12.22 -4.10 -4.22
N LEU A 135 -13.23 -4.14 -5.10
CA LEU A 135 -13.18 -3.48 -6.40
C LEU A 135 -13.14 -1.96 -6.27
N ILE A 136 -13.93 -1.35 -5.39
CA ILE A 136 -13.92 0.10 -5.12
C ILE A 136 -12.55 0.53 -4.58
N LEU A 137 -11.98 -0.22 -3.63
CA LEU A 137 -10.63 0.02 -3.13
C LEU A 137 -9.57 -0.15 -4.24
N GLY A 138 -9.71 -1.17 -5.10
CA GLY A 138 -8.82 -1.39 -6.23
C GLY A 138 -8.88 -0.27 -7.27
N LEU A 139 -10.07 0.20 -7.61
CA LEU A 139 -10.29 1.31 -8.53
C LEU A 139 -9.76 2.63 -7.97
N SER A 140 -10.05 2.94 -6.71
CA SER A 140 -9.51 4.14 -6.07
C SER A 140 -7.98 4.09 -5.98
N ALA A 141 -7.38 2.92 -5.72
CA ALA A 141 -5.94 2.72 -5.78
C ALA A 141 -5.37 3.01 -7.17
N ALA A 142 -6.00 2.49 -8.23
CA ALA A 142 -5.59 2.73 -9.61
C ALA A 142 -5.71 4.21 -10.01
N ILE A 143 -6.82 4.86 -9.67
CA ILE A 143 -7.07 6.28 -9.96
C ILE A 143 -6.03 7.15 -9.27
N ILE A 144 -5.81 6.95 -7.97
CA ILE A 144 -4.85 7.74 -7.18
C ILE A 144 -3.42 7.48 -7.68
N GLY A 145 -3.10 6.22 -7.99
CA GLY A 145 -1.84 5.80 -8.59
C GLY A 145 -1.54 6.44 -9.95
N ASN A 146 -2.57 6.80 -10.72
CA ASN A 146 -2.42 7.53 -11.97
C ASN A 146 -2.02 9.00 -11.76
N PHE A 147 -2.38 9.60 -10.64
CA PHE A 147 -2.18 11.04 -10.41
C PHE A 147 -0.96 11.40 -9.56
N PHE A 148 -0.56 10.52 -8.64
CA PHE A 148 0.48 10.77 -7.64
C PHE A 148 1.68 9.84 -7.78
N ALA A 149 2.85 10.35 -7.37
CA ALA A 149 4.12 9.64 -7.51
C ALA A 149 4.19 8.39 -6.62
N MET A 150 4.33 7.23 -7.25
CA MET A 150 4.54 5.91 -6.66
C MET A 150 3.67 5.67 -5.40
N LYS A 151 4.30 5.31 -4.28
CA LYS A 151 3.65 4.92 -3.02
C LYS A 151 2.97 6.09 -2.29
N SER A 152 3.14 7.34 -2.75
CA SER A 152 2.70 8.53 -2.02
C SER A 152 1.18 8.74 -2.00
N GLY A 153 0.46 8.28 -3.03
CA GLY A 153 -0.98 8.45 -3.10
C GLY A 153 -1.74 7.41 -2.27
N TRP A 154 -1.60 6.13 -2.66
CA TRP A 154 -2.36 5.04 -2.05
C TRP A 154 -1.69 4.48 -0.80
N CYS A 155 -0.56 3.78 -0.96
CA CYS A 155 0.06 3.00 0.11
C CYS A 155 0.45 3.81 1.36
N SER A 156 0.94 5.05 1.20
CA SER A 156 1.33 5.93 2.31
C SER A 156 0.24 6.93 2.74
N GLY A 157 -0.87 7.00 2.01
CA GLY A 157 -1.92 7.99 2.18
C GLY A 157 -3.25 7.33 2.48
N LEU A 158 -4.06 7.12 1.44
CA LEU A 158 -5.47 6.70 1.58
C LEU A 158 -5.65 5.23 1.99
N CYS A 159 -4.61 4.40 1.94
CA CYS A 159 -4.70 2.99 2.29
C CYS A 159 -5.19 2.81 3.75
N PRO A 160 -6.33 2.14 3.97
CA PRO A 160 -6.89 1.98 5.33
C PRO A 160 -6.03 1.09 6.23
N VAL A 161 -5.15 0.26 5.66
CA VAL A 161 -4.24 -0.62 6.41
C VAL A 161 -2.95 0.10 6.83
N HIS A 162 -2.62 1.25 6.22
CA HIS A 162 -1.38 1.97 6.51
C HIS A 162 -1.23 2.40 7.99
N PRO A 163 -2.29 2.87 8.69
CA PRO A 163 -2.20 3.17 10.12
C PRO A 163 -1.88 1.93 10.97
N VAL A 164 -2.46 0.78 10.63
CA VAL A 164 -2.21 -0.51 11.31
C VAL A 164 -0.75 -0.92 11.11
N GLU A 165 -0.23 -0.79 9.90
CA GLU A 165 1.17 -1.05 9.59
C GLU A 165 2.11 -0.16 10.41
N LYS A 166 1.78 1.13 10.60
CA LYS A 166 2.58 2.04 11.44
C LYS A 166 2.57 1.69 12.92
N LEU A 167 1.46 1.13 13.43
CA LEU A 167 1.32 0.77 14.84
C LEU A 167 2.02 -0.56 15.16
N TYR A 168 1.85 -1.56 14.30
CA TYR A 168 2.33 -2.92 14.58
C TYR A 168 3.63 -3.28 13.84
N GLY A 169 3.96 -2.61 12.73
CA GLY A 169 5.13 -2.89 11.90
C GLY A 169 6.41 -2.15 12.29
N ILE A 170 6.52 -1.69 13.55
CA ILE A 170 7.64 -0.84 14.03
C ILE A 170 8.95 -1.63 14.10
N ARG A 171 8.90 -2.92 14.46
CA ARG A 171 10.07 -3.80 14.60
C ARG A 171 9.91 -5.05 13.72
N PRO A 172 10.31 -5.01 12.45
CA PRO A 172 10.26 -6.19 11.58
C PRO A 172 11.26 -7.24 12.04
N VAL A 173 10.90 -8.53 11.96
CA VAL A 173 11.85 -9.63 12.22
C VAL A 173 12.93 -9.69 11.13
N LYS A 174 12.54 -9.42 9.88
CA LYS A 174 13.45 -9.29 8.73
C LYS A 174 12.98 -8.21 7.78
N ALA A 175 13.93 -7.40 7.29
CA ALA A 175 13.67 -6.47 6.21
C ALA A 175 13.57 -7.23 4.88
N ALA A 176 12.49 -7.04 4.13
CA ALA A 176 12.37 -7.55 2.77
C ALA A 176 12.84 -6.47 1.77
N PRO A 177 13.55 -6.86 0.69
CA PRO A 177 13.92 -5.92 -0.37
C PRO A 177 12.68 -5.35 -1.06
N ASN A 178 12.79 -4.16 -1.63
CA ASN A 178 11.68 -3.52 -2.34
C ASN A 178 11.41 -4.26 -3.66
N GLY A 179 10.15 -4.64 -3.90
CA GLY A 179 9.71 -5.28 -5.15
C GLY A 179 9.12 -4.32 -6.18
N HIS A 180 8.87 -3.07 -5.79
CA HIS A 180 8.09 -2.12 -6.59
C HIS A 180 8.92 -1.03 -7.27
N CYS A 181 10.02 -0.58 -6.66
CA CYS A 181 10.86 0.51 -7.17
C CYS A 181 12.31 0.04 -7.34
N GLU A 182 12.96 0.47 -8.43
CA GLU A 182 14.41 0.25 -8.66
C GLU A 182 15.25 1.42 -8.15
N GLU A 183 14.71 2.64 -8.25
CA GLU A 183 15.37 3.86 -7.81
C GLU A 183 14.49 4.65 -6.83
N CYS A 184 15.12 5.27 -5.82
CA CYS A 184 14.43 6.13 -4.88
C CYS A 184 14.16 7.52 -5.51
N ARG A 185 12.87 7.82 -5.77
CA ARG A 185 12.42 9.15 -6.26
C ARG A 185 11.98 10.12 -5.16
N SER A 186 12.21 9.77 -3.89
CA SER A 186 11.72 10.51 -2.71
C SER A 186 10.24 10.87 -2.84
N CYS A 187 9.41 9.85 -3.08
CA CYS A 187 7.96 9.99 -3.25
C CYS A 187 7.24 10.23 -1.91
N VAL A 188 7.74 9.64 -0.83
CA VAL A 188 7.25 9.80 0.55
C VAL A 188 8.39 10.39 1.38
N GLN A 189 8.05 11.23 2.37
CA GLN A 189 9.03 11.89 3.24
C GLN A 189 9.85 10.88 4.06
N ILE A 190 9.18 9.89 4.68
CA ILE A 190 9.81 8.77 5.38
C ILE A 190 9.36 7.46 4.71
N CYS A 191 10.27 6.83 3.96
CA CYS A 191 9.98 5.58 3.27
C CYS A 191 10.67 4.41 3.99
N PRO A 192 9.90 3.46 4.55
CA PRO A 192 10.48 2.30 5.25
C PRO A 192 11.17 1.30 4.31
N ASP A 193 11.03 1.46 2.97
CA ASP A 193 11.74 0.64 1.98
C ASP A 193 13.08 1.23 1.52
N SER A 194 13.39 2.49 1.86
CA SER A 194 14.63 3.16 1.43
C SER A 194 15.69 3.23 2.52
N THR A 195 15.37 2.82 3.74
CA THR A 195 16.27 2.85 4.89
C THR A 195 16.80 1.42 5.10
N PRO A 196 18.06 1.13 4.75
CA PRO A 196 18.71 -0.08 5.24
C PRO A 196 18.91 0.12 6.75
N ALA A 197 18.46 -0.84 7.57
CA ALA A 197 18.36 -0.79 9.04
C ALA A 197 17.08 -0.12 9.59
N MET A 198 16.01 -0.93 9.67
CA MET A 198 15.21 -1.01 10.90
C MET A 198 15.66 -2.29 11.61
N ASP A 199 16.91 -2.29 12.06
CA ASP A 199 17.50 -3.21 13.03
C ASP A 199 17.87 -2.29 14.21
N PRO A 200 17.48 -2.58 15.47
CA PRO A 200 17.78 -1.72 16.60
C PRO A 200 19.26 -1.35 16.73
#